data_AF-A0A926AQZ9-F1
#
_entry.id   AF-A0A926AQZ9-F1
#
_cell.length_a   1.000
_cell.length_b   1.000
_cell.length_c   1.000
_cell.angle_alpha   90.00
_cell.angle_beta   90.00
_cell.angle_gamma   90.00
#
_symmetry.space_group_name_H-M   'P 1'
#
loop_
_entity.id
_entity.type
_entity.pdbx_description
1 polymer ?
#
loop_
_entity_poly.entity_id
_entity_poly.type
_entity_poly.pdbx_seq_one_letter_code
_entity_poly.pdbx_strand_id
1 'polypeptide(L)'
;MPALTKAGCNSGVCHGSFLGRGGLQLSLLGFDAAFDHDVLTKASRGRRVNVSAPEQSLLLLKPTGAMPHGGGRRITADSEVAAILREWFAAGMPGPREDDLVGLKLTVEPPELLIPFPPAGETPVEPSRREGTPLKVTATFADGSSRDVTPWALYDVRDKTIAEVSRAGVVTAQRPGKTSVAVKYLGQVASVSVSIPFGPASTFDFPNQNVLDEIAAAEWKRLGVQPAPLADDSTFLRRVFLDLIGTLPTADETRKFLEDTSSTKRSRLIDELLTRPEYVDYWSLRWGDLLRAHRRYVGDKGLASFNGWIRQSVRDNKPLDVMTRELLTAQGNLFTNGPVAYYFIDE
;
A
#
# COMPACT_ATOMS: atom_id res chain seq x y z
N MET A 1 -12.12 8.58 18.84
CA MET A 1 -11.45 9.01 17.58
C MET A 1 -11.96 8.33 16.30
N PRO A 2 -12.17 7.00 16.23
CA PRO A 2 -12.59 6.34 14.98
C PRO A 2 -13.89 6.89 14.40
N ALA A 3 -14.88 7.23 15.24
CA ALA A 3 -16.13 7.85 14.81
C ALA A 3 -15.94 9.19 14.07
N LEU A 4 -15.08 10.07 14.60
CA LEU A 4 -14.70 11.34 13.95
C LEU A 4 -13.95 11.11 12.64
N THR A 5 -13.13 10.06 12.62
CA THR A 5 -12.36 9.66 11.43
C THR A 5 -13.26 9.15 10.33
N LYS A 6 -14.24 8.31 10.67
CA LYS A 6 -15.27 7.83 9.75
C LYS A 6 -16.12 8.97 9.20
N ALA A 7 -16.43 9.99 10.02
CA ALA A 7 -17.11 11.21 9.59
C ALA A 7 -16.23 12.14 8.72
N GLY A 8 -14.93 11.85 8.58
CA GLY A 8 -13.99 12.64 7.79
C GLY A 8 -13.50 13.92 8.47
N CYS A 9 -13.76 14.10 9.78
CA CYS A 9 -13.45 15.32 10.52
C CYS A 9 -11.95 15.61 10.61
N ASN A 10 -11.13 14.58 10.81
CA ASN A 10 -9.67 14.64 10.91
C ASN A 10 -8.96 14.17 9.61
N SER A 11 -9.62 14.33 8.47
CA SER A 11 -8.97 14.16 7.16
C SER A 11 -8.06 15.36 6.83
N GLY A 12 -7.09 15.17 5.93
CA GLY A 12 -6.15 16.22 5.53
C GLY A 12 -6.79 17.46 4.89
N VAL A 13 -8.02 17.34 4.36
CA VAL A 13 -8.79 18.48 3.83
C VAL A 13 -9.56 19.25 4.91
N CYS A 14 -9.64 18.72 6.13
CA CYS A 14 -10.39 19.28 7.27
C CYS A 14 -9.46 19.53 8.46
N HIS A 15 -9.82 19.05 9.65
CA HIS A 15 -9.07 19.33 10.87
C HIS A 15 -7.79 18.52 10.96
N GLY A 16 -7.60 17.48 10.13
CA GLY A 16 -6.36 16.71 10.03
C GLY A 16 -5.28 17.32 9.15
N SER A 17 -5.50 18.54 8.65
CA SER A 17 -4.48 19.28 7.91
C SER A 17 -3.37 19.76 8.86
N PHE A 18 -2.18 20.04 8.32
CA PHE A 18 -1.04 20.50 9.12
C PHE A 18 -1.34 21.77 9.97
N LEU A 19 -2.24 22.65 9.50
CA LEU A 19 -2.64 23.86 10.22
C LEU A 19 -4.01 23.73 10.90
N GLY A 20 -4.67 22.58 10.76
CA GLY A 20 -6.08 22.42 11.12
C GLY A 20 -7.02 23.36 10.34
N ARG A 21 -8.25 23.53 10.85
CA ARG A 21 -9.25 24.45 10.30
C ARG A 21 -10.07 25.08 11.42
N GLY A 22 -10.36 26.37 11.31
CA GLY A 22 -11.22 27.09 12.27
C GLY A 22 -10.70 27.03 13.72
N GLY A 23 -9.38 27.02 13.89
CA GLY A 23 -8.71 26.90 15.18
C GLY A 23 -8.78 25.51 15.82
N LEU A 24 -9.27 24.48 15.11
CA LEU A 24 -9.26 23.07 15.54
C LEU A 24 -8.30 22.27 14.64
N GLN A 25 -7.30 21.66 15.25
CA GLN A 25 -6.30 20.82 14.59
C GLN A 25 -6.27 19.45 15.25
N LEU A 26 -6.63 18.42 14.49
CA LEU A 26 -6.55 17.03 14.89
C LEU A 26 -5.36 16.38 14.18
N SER A 27 -4.83 15.32 14.75
CA SER A 27 -3.87 14.44 14.11
C SER A 27 -4.51 13.81 12.86
N LEU A 28 -3.71 13.63 11.80
CA LEU A 28 -4.19 13.10 10.52
C LEU A 28 -4.75 11.68 10.71
N LEU A 29 -6.05 11.48 10.43
CA LEU A 29 -6.75 10.21 10.62
C LEU A 29 -6.70 9.66 12.06
N GLY A 30 -6.41 10.51 13.05
CA GLY A 30 -6.47 10.12 14.47
C GLY A 30 -5.28 9.29 14.92
N PHE A 31 -4.09 9.53 14.34
CA PHE A 31 -2.88 8.78 14.65
C PHE A 31 -2.33 9.06 16.07
N ASP A 32 -2.66 10.22 16.65
CA ASP A 32 -2.26 10.60 18.01
C ASP A 32 -3.49 10.90 18.86
N ALA A 33 -4.00 9.86 19.52
CA ALA A 33 -5.24 9.94 20.30
C ALA A 33 -5.12 10.83 21.54
N ALA A 34 -3.92 10.94 22.14
CA ALA A 34 -3.69 11.75 23.32
C ALA A 34 -3.68 13.25 22.95
N PHE A 35 -2.94 13.59 21.89
CA PHE A 35 -2.99 14.94 21.30
C PHE A 35 -4.40 15.33 20.90
N ASP A 36 -5.12 14.45 20.19
CA ASP A 36 -6.48 14.72 19.75
C ASP A 36 -7.45 14.95 20.92
N HIS A 37 -7.34 14.15 21.99
CA HIS A 37 -8.14 14.32 23.19
C HIS A 37 -7.91 15.70 23.83
N ASP A 38 -6.65 16.10 23.99
CA ASP A 38 -6.31 17.40 24.56
C ASP A 38 -6.82 18.56 23.71
N VAL A 39 -6.74 18.44 22.39
CA VAL A 39 -7.30 19.45 21.48
C VAL A 39 -8.83 19.52 21.60
N LEU A 40 -9.51 18.38 21.67
CA LEU A 40 -10.96 18.33 21.75
C LEU A 40 -11.50 18.86 23.09
N THR A 41 -10.79 18.58 24.19
CA THR A 41 -11.29 18.82 25.55
C THR A 41 -10.70 20.06 26.24
N LYS A 42 -9.43 20.39 25.99
CA LYS A 42 -8.70 21.46 26.71
C LYS A 42 -8.45 22.69 25.84
N ALA A 43 -8.17 22.51 24.55
CA ALA A 43 -7.80 23.65 23.69
C ALA A 43 -8.89 24.72 23.60
N SER A 44 -8.48 25.96 23.36
CA SER A 44 -9.34 27.15 23.37
C SER A 44 -10.15 27.30 24.68
N ARG A 45 -9.55 26.91 25.81
CA ARG A 45 -10.14 26.97 27.17
C ARG A 45 -11.40 26.09 27.31
N GLY A 46 -11.39 24.89 26.71
CA GLY A 46 -12.47 23.91 26.81
C GLY A 46 -13.78 24.28 26.11
N ARG A 47 -13.84 25.37 25.34
CA ARG A 47 -15.08 25.90 24.72
C ARG A 47 -15.74 25.00 23.68
N ARG A 48 -15.16 23.84 23.35
CA ARG A 48 -15.67 22.93 22.29
C ARG A 48 -16.70 21.94 22.80
N VAL A 49 -16.67 21.63 24.09
CA VAL A 49 -17.61 20.71 24.73
C VAL A 49 -18.28 21.42 25.89
N ASN A 50 -19.61 21.30 25.96
CA ASN A 50 -20.39 21.76 27.10
C ASN A 50 -20.84 20.53 27.90
N VAL A 51 -20.16 20.27 29.02
CA VAL A 51 -20.44 19.10 29.87
C VAL A 51 -21.81 19.18 30.52
N SER A 52 -22.25 20.38 30.93
CA SER A 52 -23.58 20.60 31.53
C SER A 52 -24.73 20.54 30.54
N ALA A 53 -24.46 20.78 29.26
CA ALA A 53 -25.44 20.72 28.18
C ALA A 53 -24.80 20.09 26.93
N PRO A 54 -24.64 18.75 26.88
CA PRO A 54 -23.95 18.05 25.79
C PRO A 54 -24.45 18.41 24.39
N GLU A 55 -25.75 18.62 24.22
CA GLU A 55 -26.36 19.03 22.95
C GLU A 55 -25.87 20.41 22.44
N GLN A 56 -25.38 21.27 23.34
CA GLN A 56 -24.83 22.57 22.98
C GLN A 56 -23.32 22.52 22.64
N SER A 57 -22.71 21.33 22.68
CA SER A 57 -21.29 21.16 22.35
C SER A 57 -21.04 21.47 20.88
N LEU A 58 -20.03 22.30 20.59
CA LEU A 58 -19.64 22.63 19.22
C LEU A 58 -19.22 21.39 18.43
N LEU A 59 -18.66 20.37 19.11
CA LEU A 59 -18.33 19.07 18.54
C LEU A 59 -19.55 18.28 18.05
N LEU A 60 -20.77 18.63 18.47
CA LEU A 60 -22.02 18.04 17.96
C LEU A 60 -22.73 19.00 17.00
N LEU A 61 -22.87 20.27 17.38
CA LEU A 61 -23.62 21.27 16.61
C LEU A 61 -23.05 21.53 15.21
N LYS A 62 -21.72 21.62 15.09
CA LYS A 62 -21.07 21.89 13.80
C LYS A 62 -21.17 20.72 12.81
N PRO A 63 -20.77 19.48 13.14
CA PRO A 63 -20.83 18.38 12.18
C PRO A 63 -22.27 17.94 11.86
N THR A 64 -23.26 18.19 12.74
CA THR A 64 -24.68 17.93 12.43
C THR A 64 -25.32 19.00 11.54
N GLY A 65 -24.69 20.17 11.42
CA GLY A 65 -25.23 21.32 10.68
C GLY A 65 -26.24 22.16 11.47
N ALA A 66 -26.41 21.91 12.78
CA ALA A 66 -27.21 22.76 13.66
C ALA A 66 -26.57 24.14 13.89
N MET A 67 -25.28 24.28 13.60
CA MET A 67 -24.54 25.54 13.57
C MET A 67 -23.72 25.66 12.28
N PRO A 68 -23.52 26.87 11.73
CA PRO A 68 -22.68 27.07 10.56
C PRO A 68 -21.29 26.44 10.72
N HIS A 69 -20.92 25.62 9.74
CA HIS A 69 -19.66 24.89 9.70
C HIS A 69 -19.07 24.92 8.29
N GLY A 70 -17.84 25.41 8.14
CA GLY A 70 -17.18 25.52 6.83
C GLY A 70 -16.95 24.18 6.12
N GLY A 71 -16.92 23.06 6.87
CA GLY A 71 -16.87 21.70 6.31
C GLY A 71 -18.23 21.12 5.91
N GLY A 72 -19.31 21.89 6.04
CA GLY A 72 -20.69 21.44 5.84
C GLY A 72 -21.15 20.43 6.90
N ARG A 73 -22.33 19.85 6.66
CA ARG A 73 -22.85 18.73 7.45
C ARG A 73 -22.02 17.48 7.18
N ARG A 74 -21.50 16.86 8.24
CA ARG A 74 -20.68 15.64 8.20
C ARG A 74 -21.41 14.41 8.72
N ILE A 75 -22.31 14.59 9.69
CA ILE A 75 -23.12 13.53 10.30
C ILE A 75 -24.56 14.01 10.45
N THR A 76 -25.50 13.10 10.70
CA THR A 76 -26.87 13.44 11.08
C THR A 76 -27.03 13.40 12.61
N ALA A 77 -28.06 14.07 13.14
CA ALA A 77 -28.27 14.14 14.59
C ALA A 77 -28.63 12.78 15.23
N ASP A 78 -29.19 11.87 14.44
CA ASP A 78 -29.57 10.49 14.76
C ASP A 78 -28.48 9.46 14.41
N SER A 79 -27.33 9.91 13.88
CA SER A 79 -26.24 9.00 13.55
C SER A 79 -25.58 8.39 14.78
N GLU A 80 -25.03 7.18 14.61
CA GLU A 80 -24.24 6.50 15.64
C GLU A 80 -23.02 7.32 16.09
N VAL A 81 -22.41 8.10 15.18
CA VAL A 81 -21.33 9.04 15.54
C VAL A 81 -21.81 10.10 16.51
N ALA A 82 -23.02 10.65 16.31
CA ALA A 82 -23.61 11.62 17.22
C ALA A 82 -23.96 10.98 18.57
N ALA A 83 -24.45 9.74 18.58
CA ALA A 83 -24.69 8.99 19.81
C ALA A 83 -23.39 8.77 20.61
N ILE A 84 -22.31 8.30 19.97
CA ILE A 84 -20.99 8.12 20.61
C ILE A 84 -20.48 9.43 21.21
N LEU A 85 -20.63 10.56 20.50
CA LEU A 85 -20.21 11.85 21.03
C LEU A 85 -21.00 12.23 22.29
N ARG A 86 -22.32 12.04 22.29
CA ARG A 86 -23.17 12.32 23.46
C ARG A 86 -22.80 11.44 24.64
N GLU A 87 -22.62 10.14 24.43
CA GLU A 87 -22.20 9.20 25.46
C GLU A 87 -20.83 9.59 26.03
N TRP A 88 -19.88 9.95 25.16
CA TRP A 88 -18.56 10.41 25.58
C TRP A 88 -18.61 11.72 26.37
N PHE A 89 -19.46 12.69 25.99
CA PHE A 89 -19.68 13.91 26.77
C PHE A 89 -20.28 13.61 28.15
N ALA A 90 -21.30 12.74 28.20
CA ALA A 90 -21.97 12.34 29.44
C ALA A 90 -21.04 11.60 30.40
N ALA A 91 -20.08 10.84 29.86
CA ALA A 91 -19.04 10.16 30.63
C ALA A 91 -17.91 11.10 31.14
N GLY A 92 -18.00 12.42 30.89
CA GLY A 92 -16.98 13.38 31.29
C GLY A 92 -15.76 13.42 30.36
N MET A 93 -15.91 12.94 29.13
CA MET A 93 -14.87 12.93 28.08
C MET A 93 -13.58 12.22 28.53
N PRO A 94 -13.63 10.95 28.95
CA PRO A 94 -12.42 10.22 29.32
C PRO A 94 -11.41 10.22 28.17
N GLY A 95 -10.13 10.36 28.53
CA GLY A 95 -9.00 10.28 27.61
C GLY A 95 -8.65 8.83 27.22
N PRO A 96 -7.78 8.65 26.21
CA PRO A 96 -7.26 7.32 25.89
C PRO A 96 -6.47 6.77 27.09
N ARG A 97 -6.61 5.48 27.35
CA ARG A 97 -5.79 4.73 28.30
C ARG A 97 -4.50 4.29 27.61
N GLU A 98 -3.44 4.12 28.37
CA GLU A 98 -2.14 3.66 27.86
C GLU A 98 -2.27 2.30 27.13
N ASP A 99 -3.12 1.43 27.68
CA ASP A 99 -3.41 0.09 27.16
C ASP A 99 -4.37 0.08 25.95
N ASP A 100 -5.00 1.21 25.59
CA ASP A 100 -5.97 1.26 24.49
C ASP A 100 -5.30 1.09 23.11
N LEU A 101 -4.01 1.42 23.01
CA LEU A 101 -3.25 1.42 21.76
C LEU A 101 -2.06 0.45 21.78
N VAL A 102 -1.41 0.31 22.93
CA VAL A 102 -0.30 -0.65 23.10
C VAL A 102 -0.88 -2.06 23.00
N GLY A 103 -0.33 -2.90 22.12
CA GLY A 103 -0.81 -4.28 21.92
C GLY A 103 -2.11 -4.43 21.12
N LEU A 104 -2.69 -3.33 20.61
CA LEU A 104 -3.84 -3.39 19.71
C LEU A 104 -3.50 -4.14 18.42
N LYS A 105 -4.20 -5.24 18.15
CA LYS A 105 -4.10 -6.02 16.91
C LYS A 105 -5.36 -5.85 16.07
N LEU A 106 -5.17 -5.57 14.78
CA LEU A 106 -6.25 -5.49 13.80
C LEU A 106 -6.23 -6.73 12.90
N THR A 107 -7.34 -7.46 12.82
CA THR A 107 -7.52 -8.58 11.89
C THR A 107 -8.69 -8.30 10.95
N VAL A 108 -8.59 -8.83 9.73
CA VAL A 108 -9.65 -8.71 8.72
C VAL A 108 -9.92 -10.09 8.16
N GLU A 109 -11.20 -10.46 8.12
CA GLU A 109 -11.67 -11.72 7.60
C GLU A 109 -12.65 -11.49 6.44
N PRO A 110 -12.44 -12.17 5.30
CA PRO A 110 -11.27 -12.99 4.98
C PRO A 110 -10.03 -12.12 4.65
N PRO A 111 -8.79 -12.63 4.85
CA PRO A 111 -7.55 -11.92 4.49
C PRO A 111 -7.32 -11.87 2.97
N GLU A 112 -7.99 -12.75 2.23
CA GLU A 112 -7.97 -12.84 0.79
C GLU A 112 -9.38 -13.07 0.26
N LEU A 113 -9.76 -12.30 -0.75
CA LEU A 113 -11.05 -12.40 -1.44
C LEU A 113 -10.82 -12.81 -2.89
N LEU A 114 -11.52 -13.87 -3.29
CA LEU A 114 -11.71 -14.23 -4.69
C LEU A 114 -13.16 -13.95 -5.06
N ILE A 115 -13.40 -12.89 -5.83
CA ILE A 115 -14.75 -12.46 -6.23
C ILE A 115 -14.95 -12.87 -7.70
N PRO A 116 -15.90 -13.76 -8.03
CA PRO A 116 -16.12 -14.20 -9.40
C PRO A 116 -16.60 -13.05 -10.30
N PHE A 117 -16.26 -13.10 -11.60
CA PHE A 117 -16.62 -12.08 -12.58
C PHE A 117 -16.83 -12.66 -13.99
N PRO A 118 -17.97 -12.38 -14.65
CA PRO A 118 -19.18 -11.75 -14.11
C PRO A 118 -19.84 -12.63 -13.02
N PRO A 119 -20.77 -12.08 -12.20
CA PRO A 119 -21.54 -12.88 -11.24
C PRO A 119 -22.19 -14.09 -11.94
N ALA A 120 -22.14 -15.26 -11.30
CA ALA A 120 -22.63 -16.50 -11.91
C ALA A 120 -24.14 -16.38 -12.25
N GLY A 121 -24.49 -16.58 -13.51
CA GLY A 121 -25.89 -16.62 -13.97
C GLY A 121 -26.50 -15.28 -14.38
N GLU A 122 -25.74 -14.18 -14.39
CA GLU A 122 -26.27 -12.87 -14.77
C GLU A 122 -25.62 -12.32 -16.05
N THR A 123 -26.45 -11.77 -16.95
CA THR A 123 -26.01 -10.78 -17.94
C THR A 123 -25.27 -9.65 -17.22
N PRO A 124 -24.27 -8.97 -17.83
CA PRO A 124 -23.45 -7.98 -17.13
C PRO A 124 -24.31 -6.96 -16.39
N VAL A 125 -24.46 -7.16 -15.08
CA VAL A 125 -25.25 -6.27 -14.26
C VAL A 125 -24.44 -4.99 -14.08
N GLU A 126 -25.10 -3.86 -14.24
CA GLU A 126 -24.63 -2.53 -13.84
C GLU A 126 -23.85 -2.63 -12.51
N PRO A 127 -22.65 -2.05 -12.39
CA PRO A 127 -21.83 -2.15 -11.18
C PRO A 127 -22.57 -1.79 -9.88
N SER A 128 -23.59 -0.92 -9.97
CA SER A 128 -24.45 -0.47 -8.87
C SER A 128 -25.38 -1.55 -8.29
N ARG A 129 -25.57 -2.68 -8.97
CA ARG A 129 -26.48 -3.77 -8.57
C ARG A 129 -25.75 -5.08 -8.25
N ARG A 130 -24.42 -5.10 -8.27
CA ARG A 130 -23.64 -6.30 -7.94
C ARG A 130 -23.66 -6.54 -6.43
N GLU A 131 -23.97 -7.77 -6.04
CA GLU A 131 -23.80 -8.20 -4.64
C GLU A 131 -22.32 -8.09 -4.26
N GLY A 132 -22.06 -7.44 -3.12
CA GLY A 132 -20.71 -7.27 -2.60
C GLY A 132 -20.40 -8.26 -1.48
N THR A 133 -19.12 -8.55 -1.28
CA THR A 133 -18.66 -9.43 -0.20
C THR A 133 -18.32 -8.61 1.04
N PRO A 134 -18.96 -8.84 2.19
CA PRO A 134 -18.65 -8.11 3.42
C PRO A 134 -17.29 -8.55 3.98
N LEU A 135 -16.53 -7.58 4.49
CA LEU A 135 -15.37 -7.80 5.35
C LEU A 135 -15.82 -7.76 6.81
N LYS A 136 -15.19 -8.58 7.66
CA LYS A 136 -15.25 -8.45 9.11
C LYS A 136 -13.92 -7.94 9.63
N VAL A 137 -13.94 -6.83 10.36
CA VAL A 137 -12.75 -6.23 10.96
C VAL A 137 -12.84 -6.37 12.47
N THR A 138 -11.87 -7.04 13.07
CA THR A 138 -11.82 -7.25 14.52
C THR A 138 -10.60 -6.53 15.11
N ALA A 139 -10.83 -5.74 16.15
CA ALA A 139 -9.79 -5.16 16.98
C ALA A 139 -9.66 -5.97 18.26
N THR A 140 -8.48 -6.52 18.53
CA THR A 140 -8.15 -7.20 19.79
C THR A 140 -7.22 -6.31 20.61
N PHE A 141 -7.62 -5.96 21.82
CA PHE A 141 -6.91 -5.06 22.73
C PHE A 141 -5.94 -5.84 23.63
N ALA A 142 -5.02 -5.14 24.31
CA ALA A 142 -4.02 -5.75 25.18
C ALA A 142 -4.62 -6.54 26.36
N ASP A 143 -5.82 -6.16 26.83
CA ASP A 143 -6.57 -6.88 27.86
C ASP A 143 -7.22 -8.19 27.36
N GLY A 144 -7.02 -8.55 26.09
CA GLY A 144 -7.59 -9.71 25.43
C GLY A 144 -9.02 -9.51 24.93
N SER A 145 -9.66 -8.38 25.25
CA SER A 145 -10.99 -8.06 24.72
C SER A 145 -10.95 -7.87 23.20
N SER A 146 -12.03 -8.22 22.53
CA SER A 146 -12.16 -8.06 21.08
C SER A 146 -13.45 -7.34 20.72
N ARG A 147 -13.41 -6.49 19.69
CA ARG A 147 -14.57 -5.74 19.20
C ARG A 147 -14.65 -5.82 17.68
N ASP A 148 -15.88 -5.96 17.18
CA ASP A 148 -16.16 -5.72 15.76
C ASP A 148 -16.04 -4.22 15.50
N VAL A 149 -15.09 -3.86 14.64
CA VAL A 149 -14.80 -2.48 14.26
C VAL A 149 -15.03 -2.24 12.77
N THR A 150 -15.71 -3.16 12.08
CA THR A 150 -16.09 -3.04 10.66
C THR A 150 -16.77 -1.69 10.34
N PRO A 151 -17.80 -1.24 11.08
CA PRO A 151 -18.42 0.06 10.78
C PRO A 151 -17.48 1.25 11.04
N TRP A 152 -16.41 1.06 11.81
CA TRP A 152 -15.49 2.10 12.27
C TRP A 152 -14.15 2.14 11.56
N ALA A 153 -13.79 1.07 10.84
CA ALA A 153 -12.57 1.01 10.06
C ALA A 153 -12.65 1.93 8.83
N LEU A 154 -11.49 2.44 8.40
CA LEU A 154 -11.35 3.07 7.11
C LEU A 154 -10.85 2.04 6.09
N TYR A 155 -11.43 2.09 4.89
CA TYR A 155 -11.05 1.23 3.77
C TYR A 155 -10.46 2.08 2.67
N ASP A 156 -9.26 1.72 2.22
CA ASP A 156 -8.55 2.38 1.14
C ASP A 156 -8.11 1.34 0.10
N VAL A 157 -8.59 1.49 -1.13
CA VAL A 157 -8.32 0.52 -2.20
C VAL A 157 -7.21 1.05 -3.08
N ARG A 158 -6.16 0.24 -3.29
CA ARG A 158 -4.99 0.61 -4.09
C ARG A 158 -5.35 0.92 -5.54
N ASP A 159 -6.14 0.06 -6.17
CA ASP A 159 -6.72 0.29 -7.50
C ASP A 159 -8.24 0.14 -7.45
N LYS A 160 -8.94 1.28 -7.45
CA LYS A 160 -10.40 1.37 -7.42
C LYS A 160 -11.07 0.96 -8.72
N THR A 161 -10.32 0.90 -9.81
CA THR A 161 -10.85 0.44 -11.09
C THR A 161 -11.10 -1.08 -11.08
N ILE A 162 -10.46 -1.81 -10.16
CA ILE A 162 -10.60 -3.26 -9.97
C ILE A 162 -11.71 -3.58 -8.97
N ALA A 163 -11.68 -2.97 -7.80
CA ALA A 163 -12.70 -3.17 -6.76
C ALA A 163 -12.98 -1.88 -6.01
N GLU A 164 -14.18 -1.75 -5.45
CA GLU A 164 -14.52 -0.69 -4.51
C GLU A 164 -14.89 -1.29 -3.16
N VAL A 165 -14.75 -0.50 -2.10
CA VAL A 165 -15.19 -0.89 -0.75
C VAL A 165 -16.08 0.20 -0.19
N SER A 166 -17.29 -0.18 0.20
CA SER A 166 -18.23 0.73 0.82
C SER A 166 -17.77 1.14 2.22
N ARG A 167 -18.37 2.22 2.76
CA ARG A 167 -18.13 2.60 4.17
C ARG A 167 -18.54 1.49 5.15
N ALA A 168 -19.43 0.58 4.78
CA ALA A 168 -19.83 -0.54 5.63
C ALA A 168 -18.86 -1.74 5.54
N GLY A 169 -17.76 -1.63 4.79
CA GLY A 169 -16.80 -2.72 4.62
C GLY A 169 -17.23 -3.77 3.59
N VAL A 170 -18.12 -3.43 2.66
CA VAL A 170 -18.58 -4.34 1.60
C VAL A 170 -17.76 -4.11 0.33
N VAL A 171 -17.08 -5.14 -0.15
CA VAL A 171 -16.25 -5.12 -1.36
C VAL A 171 -17.07 -5.46 -2.59
N THR A 172 -17.01 -4.63 -3.62
CA THR A 172 -17.69 -4.87 -4.90
C THR A 172 -16.67 -4.94 -6.04
N ALA A 173 -16.82 -5.95 -6.90
CA ALA A 173 -15.99 -6.13 -8.08
C ALA A 173 -16.38 -5.12 -9.18
N GLN A 174 -15.39 -4.45 -9.75
CA GLN A 174 -15.58 -3.50 -10.86
C GLN A 174 -15.12 -4.10 -12.19
N ARG A 175 -13.89 -4.62 -12.25
CA ARG A 175 -13.31 -5.33 -13.40
C ARG A 175 -12.33 -6.42 -12.96
N PRO A 176 -11.99 -7.39 -13.82
CA PRO A 176 -10.96 -8.37 -13.53
C PRO A 176 -9.59 -7.76 -13.22
N GLY A 177 -8.88 -8.40 -12.31
CA GLY A 177 -7.56 -7.98 -11.85
C GLY A 177 -7.30 -8.32 -10.38
N LYS A 178 -6.19 -7.82 -9.86
CA LYS A 178 -5.80 -7.95 -8.46
C LYS A 178 -5.54 -6.58 -7.86
N THR A 179 -6.10 -6.34 -6.67
CA THR A 179 -5.91 -5.11 -5.90
C THR A 179 -5.79 -5.45 -4.42
N SER A 180 -5.47 -4.45 -3.60
CA SER A 180 -5.40 -4.60 -2.15
C SER A 180 -6.25 -3.54 -1.47
N VAL A 181 -6.95 -3.92 -0.41
CA VAL A 181 -7.68 -3.01 0.47
C VAL A 181 -6.86 -2.84 1.74
N ALA A 182 -6.38 -1.63 2.02
CA ALA A 182 -5.83 -1.27 3.31
C ALA A 182 -6.99 -0.92 4.26
N VAL A 183 -7.04 -1.62 5.39
CA VAL A 183 -8.04 -1.44 6.45
C VAL A 183 -7.35 -0.77 7.64
N LYS A 184 -7.79 0.42 8.02
CA LYS A 184 -7.15 1.24 9.05
C LYS A 184 -8.08 1.47 10.24
N TYR A 185 -7.56 1.30 11.45
CA TYR A 185 -8.29 1.56 12.69
C TYR A 185 -7.31 1.91 13.81
N LEU A 186 -7.48 3.08 14.44
CA LEU A 186 -6.62 3.56 15.54
C LEU A 186 -5.10 3.42 15.27
N GLY A 187 -4.65 3.86 14.10
CA GLY A 187 -3.24 3.77 13.69
C GLY A 187 -2.78 2.38 13.22
N GLN A 188 -3.54 1.32 13.50
CA GLN A 188 -3.26 -0.02 12.99
C GLN A 188 -3.71 -0.16 11.54
N VAL A 189 -2.95 -0.93 10.76
CA VAL A 189 -3.24 -1.21 9.36
C VAL A 189 -3.22 -2.73 9.13
N ALA A 190 -4.30 -3.24 8.56
CA ALA A 190 -4.38 -4.57 7.99
C ALA A 190 -4.58 -4.47 6.47
N SER A 191 -4.30 -5.53 5.73
CA SER A 191 -4.52 -5.57 4.29
C SER A 191 -5.32 -6.80 3.89
N VAL A 192 -6.24 -6.62 2.93
CA VAL A 192 -6.97 -7.70 2.27
C VAL A 192 -6.55 -7.73 0.80
N SER A 193 -6.12 -8.90 0.32
CA SER A 193 -5.88 -9.11 -1.12
C SER A 193 -7.21 -9.41 -1.81
N VAL A 194 -7.58 -8.63 -2.82
CA VAL A 194 -8.81 -8.84 -3.60
C VAL A 194 -8.42 -9.25 -5.01
N SER A 195 -8.94 -10.39 -5.46
CA SER A 195 -8.67 -10.95 -6.77
C SER A 195 -9.99 -11.24 -7.49
N ILE A 196 -10.07 -10.76 -8.71
CA ILE A 196 -11.24 -10.86 -9.58
C ILE A 196 -10.76 -11.53 -10.87
N PRO A 197 -11.10 -12.81 -11.10
CA PRO A 197 -10.63 -13.55 -12.27
C PRO A 197 -11.06 -12.91 -13.59
N PHE A 198 -10.24 -13.08 -14.63
CA PHE A 198 -10.56 -12.71 -16.01
C PHE A 198 -11.51 -13.69 -16.70
N GLY A 199 -11.66 -14.87 -16.11
CA GLY A 199 -12.51 -15.94 -16.60
C GLY A 199 -12.53 -17.12 -15.64
N PRO A 200 -13.11 -18.26 -16.03
CA PRO A 200 -13.02 -19.49 -15.25
C PRO A 200 -11.56 -19.89 -15.06
N ALA A 201 -11.29 -20.71 -14.03
CA ALA A 201 -9.94 -21.20 -13.75
C ALA A 201 -9.33 -21.84 -15.01
N SER A 202 -8.20 -21.29 -15.45
CA SER A 202 -7.49 -21.76 -16.64
C SER A 202 -6.88 -23.13 -16.37
N THR A 203 -7.09 -24.07 -17.30
CA THR A 203 -6.31 -25.30 -17.38
C THR A 203 -5.24 -25.10 -18.44
N PHE A 204 -3.99 -25.34 -18.07
CA PHE A 204 -2.83 -25.31 -18.95
C PHE A 204 -1.77 -26.27 -18.42
N ASP A 205 -0.97 -26.78 -19.33
CA ASP A 205 0.28 -27.47 -19.02
C ASP A 205 1.42 -26.47 -19.20
N PHE A 206 1.94 -25.96 -18.09
CA PHE A 206 3.03 -24.99 -18.07
C PHE A 206 4.26 -25.65 -17.47
N PRO A 207 5.40 -25.70 -18.18
CA PRO A 207 6.60 -26.37 -17.70
C PRO A 207 7.15 -25.59 -16.50
N ASN A 208 6.99 -26.17 -15.32
CA ASN A 208 7.55 -25.62 -14.09
C ASN A 208 9.03 -25.96 -13.99
N GLN A 209 9.91 -24.97 -14.14
CA GLN A 209 11.36 -25.15 -14.07
C GLN A 209 11.95 -24.68 -12.72
N ASN A 210 11.23 -23.82 -11.98
CA ASN A 210 11.70 -23.22 -10.74
C ASN A 210 10.55 -22.65 -9.89
N VAL A 211 10.86 -22.21 -8.68
CA VAL A 211 9.86 -21.68 -7.73
C VAL A 211 9.08 -20.45 -8.26
N LEU A 212 9.66 -19.64 -9.16
CA LEU A 212 8.96 -18.50 -9.74
C LEU A 212 7.88 -18.96 -10.73
N ASP A 213 8.14 -20.04 -11.47
CA ASP A 213 7.16 -20.66 -12.37
C ASP A 213 5.98 -21.23 -11.58
N GLU A 214 6.24 -21.82 -10.40
CA GLU A 214 5.19 -22.28 -9.47
C GLU A 214 4.28 -21.15 -9.03
N ILE A 215 4.88 -20.05 -8.58
CA ILE A 215 4.17 -18.86 -8.11
C ILE A 215 3.36 -18.24 -9.25
N ALA A 216 3.95 -18.10 -10.44
CA ALA A 216 3.27 -17.54 -11.61
C ALA A 216 2.11 -18.43 -12.09
N ALA A 217 2.33 -19.75 -12.17
CA ALA A 217 1.30 -20.70 -12.58
C ALA A 217 0.13 -20.74 -11.60
N ALA A 218 0.40 -20.71 -10.29
CA ALA A 218 -0.65 -20.62 -9.28
C ALA A 218 -1.49 -19.34 -9.44
N GLU A 219 -0.83 -18.21 -9.69
CA GLU A 219 -1.51 -16.92 -9.86
C GLU A 219 -2.34 -16.85 -11.15
N TRP A 220 -1.81 -17.36 -12.27
CA TRP A 220 -2.56 -17.44 -13.52
C TRP A 220 -3.78 -18.34 -13.41
N LYS A 221 -3.68 -19.49 -12.74
CA LYS A 221 -4.82 -20.36 -12.46
C LYS A 221 -5.87 -19.62 -11.61
N ARG A 222 -5.43 -18.95 -10.55
CA ARG A 222 -6.29 -18.19 -9.63
C ARG A 222 -7.03 -17.05 -10.35
N LEU A 223 -6.38 -16.40 -11.30
CA LEU A 223 -6.96 -15.28 -12.06
C LEU A 223 -7.64 -15.70 -13.37
N GLY A 224 -7.68 -16.99 -13.72
CA GLY A 224 -8.23 -17.43 -15.00
C GLY A 224 -7.46 -16.87 -16.21
N VAL A 225 -6.15 -16.66 -16.07
CA VAL A 225 -5.27 -16.14 -17.12
C VAL A 225 -4.57 -17.31 -17.79
N GLN A 226 -4.52 -17.30 -19.11
CA GLN A 226 -3.73 -18.27 -19.88
C GLN A 226 -2.30 -17.71 -20.05
N PRO A 227 -1.25 -18.48 -19.74
CA PRO A 227 0.12 -18.04 -19.96
C PRO A 227 0.35 -17.80 -21.45
N ALA A 228 1.18 -16.80 -21.76
CA ALA A 228 1.62 -16.58 -23.13
C ALA A 228 2.44 -17.79 -23.61
N PRO A 229 2.37 -18.15 -24.91
CA PRO A 229 3.22 -19.20 -25.46
C PRO A 229 4.70 -18.81 -25.31
N LEU A 230 5.56 -19.82 -25.31
CA LEU A 230 7.00 -19.60 -25.27
C LEU A 230 7.41 -18.73 -26.47
N ALA A 231 8.16 -17.67 -26.20
CA ALA A 231 8.67 -16.79 -27.25
C ALA A 231 9.53 -17.58 -28.24
N ASP A 232 9.43 -17.25 -29.53
CA ASP A 232 10.36 -17.74 -30.55
C ASP A 232 11.79 -17.26 -30.26
N ASP A 233 12.77 -17.89 -30.91
CA ASP A 233 14.18 -17.63 -30.63
C ASP A 233 14.62 -16.20 -30.95
N SER A 234 14.08 -15.59 -32.00
CA SER A 234 14.44 -14.22 -32.37
C SER A 234 13.88 -13.21 -31.36
N THR A 235 12.64 -13.43 -30.91
CA THR A 235 11.99 -12.63 -29.86
C THR A 235 12.70 -12.80 -28.52
N PHE A 236 13.05 -14.05 -28.14
CA PHE A 236 13.79 -14.34 -26.92
C PHE A 236 15.14 -13.65 -26.92
N LEU A 237 15.93 -13.80 -27.99
CA LEU A 237 17.26 -13.22 -28.13
C LEU A 237 17.22 -11.69 -27.95
N ARG A 238 16.29 -11.01 -28.63
CA ARG A 238 16.17 -9.55 -28.49
C ARG A 238 15.79 -9.14 -27.06
N ARG A 239 14.86 -9.86 -26.43
CA ARG A 239 14.39 -9.54 -25.07
C ARG A 239 15.50 -9.76 -24.05
N VAL A 240 16.18 -10.89 -24.08
CA VAL A 240 17.20 -11.23 -23.07
C VAL A 240 18.40 -10.27 -23.12
N PHE A 241 18.81 -9.81 -24.31
CA PHE A 241 19.85 -8.78 -24.44
C PHE A 241 19.43 -7.45 -23.83
N LEU A 242 18.22 -6.97 -24.14
CA LEU A 242 17.70 -5.72 -23.59
C LEU A 242 17.45 -5.80 -22.08
N ASP A 243 16.93 -6.93 -21.61
CA ASP A 243 16.56 -7.12 -20.20
C ASP A 243 17.80 -7.32 -19.31
N LEU A 244 18.83 -8.03 -19.78
CA LEU A 244 20.03 -8.30 -18.96
C LEU A 244 21.10 -7.22 -19.09
N ILE A 245 21.36 -6.71 -20.30
CA ILE A 245 22.51 -5.84 -20.55
C ILE A 245 22.15 -4.52 -21.25
N GLY A 246 20.87 -4.27 -21.55
CA GLY A 246 20.40 -2.99 -22.09
C GLY A 246 20.82 -2.69 -23.54
N THR A 247 21.34 -3.66 -24.28
CA THR A 247 21.78 -3.50 -25.67
C THR A 247 21.02 -4.42 -26.62
N LEU A 248 21.24 -4.28 -27.93
CA LEU A 248 20.75 -5.24 -28.93
C LEU A 248 21.86 -6.25 -29.27
N PRO A 249 21.51 -7.49 -29.63
CA PRO A 249 22.48 -8.44 -30.15
C PRO A 249 23.08 -7.92 -31.47
N THR A 250 24.35 -8.18 -31.69
CA THR A 250 25.01 -7.96 -32.96
C THR A 250 24.50 -8.96 -34.02
N ALA A 251 24.79 -8.67 -35.29
CA ALA A 251 24.43 -9.57 -36.40
C ALA A 251 25.07 -10.96 -36.25
N ASP A 252 26.31 -11.03 -35.75
CA ASP A 252 27.03 -12.29 -35.60
C ASP A 252 26.55 -13.10 -34.39
N GLU A 253 26.29 -12.45 -33.24
CA GLU A 253 25.64 -13.10 -32.09
C GLU A 253 24.27 -13.65 -32.48
N THR A 254 23.50 -12.89 -33.26
CA THR A 254 22.19 -13.31 -33.76
C THR A 254 22.30 -14.55 -34.63
N ARG A 255 23.19 -14.53 -35.63
CA ARG A 255 23.39 -15.68 -36.53
C ARG A 255 23.81 -16.93 -35.74
N LYS A 256 24.80 -16.79 -34.85
CA LYS A 256 25.31 -17.87 -34.01
C LYS A 256 24.20 -18.49 -33.14
N PHE A 257 23.35 -17.66 -32.53
CA PHE A 257 22.26 -18.15 -31.67
C PHE A 257 21.12 -18.84 -32.45
N LEU A 258 20.79 -18.32 -33.64
CA LEU A 258 19.74 -18.89 -34.48
C LEU A 258 20.17 -20.20 -35.16
N GLU A 259 21.46 -20.36 -35.44
CA GLU A 259 22.04 -21.61 -35.98
C GLU A 259 22.24 -22.70 -34.91
N ASP A 260 22.33 -22.33 -33.63
CA ASP A 260 22.44 -23.29 -32.52
C ASP A 260 21.11 -24.03 -32.31
N THR A 261 21.12 -25.36 -32.44
CA THR A 261 19.96 -26.25 -32.24
C THR A 261 19.96 -26.95 -30.89
N SER A 262 20.93 -26.64 -30.02
CA SER A 262 21.04 -27.24 -28.70
C SER A 262 19.87 -26.84 -27.81
N SER A 263 19.32 -27.81 -27.06
CA SER A 263 18.27 -27.57 -26.08
C SER A 263 18.66 -26.63 -24.94
N THR A 264 19.96 -26.39 -24.74
CA THR A 264 20.51 -25.54 -23.66
C THR A 264 20.99 -24.17 -24.14
N LYS A 265 20.81 -23.83 -25.43
CA LYS A 265 21.30 -22.56 -26.00
C LYS A 265 20.83 -21.30 -25.27
N ARG A 266 19.58 -21.31 -24.76
CA ARG A 266 18.99 -20.18 -24.03
C ARG A 266 19.67 -19.97 -22.68
N SER A 267 19.83 -21.04 -21.90
CA SER A 267 20.51 -20.98 -20.60
C SER A 267 21.96 -20.55 -20.74
N ARG A 268 22.70 -21.13 -21.70
CA ARG A 268 24.09 -20.73 -21.97
C ARG A 268 24.22 -19.26 -22.35
N LEU A 269 23.31 -18.75 -23.18
CA LEU A 269 23.30 -17.34 -23.55
C LEU A 269 23.05 -16.45 -22.33
N ILE A 270 22.11 -16.82 -21.46
CA ILE A 270 21.84 -16.09 -20.21
C ILE A 270 23.11 -16.05 -19.35
N ASP A 271 23.76 -17.19 -19.13
CA ASP A 271 24.99 -17.27 -18.35
C ASP A 271 26.10 -16.39 -18.94
N GLU A 272 26.28 -16.42 -20.27
CA GLU A 272 27.24 -15.57 -20.97
C GLU A 272 26.94 -14.08 -20.73
N LEU A 273 25.69 -13.64 -20.93
CA LEU A 273 25.27 -12.25 -20.76
C LEU A 273 25.44 -11.75 -19.32
N LEU A 274 25.20 -12.59 -18.32
CA LEU A 274 25.39 -12.23 -16.91
C LEU A 274 26.87 -11.94 -16.56
N THR A 275 27.82 -12.50 -17.31
CA THR A 275 29.26 -12.25 -17.09
C THR A 275 29.80 -11.01 -17.80
N ARG A 276 29.00 -10.40 -18.68
CA ARG A 276 29.43 -9.24 -19.49
C ARG A 276 29.53 -7.97 -18.65
N PRO A 277 30.51 -7.08 -18.91
CA PRO A 277 30.61 -5.79 -18.20
C PRO A 277 29.37 -4.92 -18.37
N GLU A 278 28.67 -5.03 -19.51
CA GLU A 278 27.41 -4.33 -19.79
C GLU A 278 26.30 -4.69 -18.80
N TYR A 279 26.29 -5.91 -18.24
CA TYR A 279 25.35 -6.28 -17.18
C TYR A 279 25.52 -5.37 -15.96
N VAL A 280 26.78 -5.18 -15.54
CA VAL A 280 27.10 -4.32 -14.40
C VAL A 280 26.74 -2.87 -14.73
N ASP A 281 27.06 -2.38 -15.93
CA ASP A 281 26.70 -1.02 -16.35
C ASP A 281 25.19 -0.78 -16.31
N TYR A 282 24.43 -1.67 -16.95
CA TYR A 282 22.98 -1.55 -17.08
C TYR A 282 22.30 -1.64 -15.72
N TRP A 283 22.59 -2.66 -14.91
CA TRP A 283 21.95 -2.82 -13.61
C TRP A 283 22.39 -1.78 -12.59
N SER A 284 23.62 -1.25 -12.67
CA SER A 284 24.03 -0.10 -11.85
C SER A 284 23.18 1.13 -12.15
N LEU A 285 22.85 1.38 -13.41
CA LEU A 285 21.96 2.47 -13.81
C LEU A 285 20.53 2.24 -13.26
N ARG A 286 19.98 1.03 -13.43
CA ARG A 286 18.63 0.68 -12.93
C ARG A 286 18.53 0.84 -11.41
N TRP A 287 19.55 0.40 -10.67
CA TRP A 287 19.62 0.59 -9.22
C TRP A 287 19.83 2.05 -8.83
N GLY A 288 20.64 2.80 -9.58
CA GLY A 288 20.81 4.24 -9.38
C GLY A 288 19.48 5.00 -9.50
N ASP A 289 18.67 4.69 -10.50
CA ASP A 289 17.34 5.27 -10.67
C ASP A 289 16.40 4.89 -9.52
N LEU A 290 16.35 3.60 -9.15
CA LEU A 290 15.48 3.10 -8.08
C LEU A 290 15.83 3.71 -6.72
N LEU A 291 17.13 3.82 -6.42
CA LEU A 291 17.65 4.44 -5.19
C LEU A 291 17.73 5.97 -5.29
N ARG A 292 17.26 6.56 -6.41
CA ARG A 292 17.22 8.01 -6.67
C ARG A 292 18.58 8.68 -6.47
N ALA A 293 19.65 7.98 -6.83
CA ALA A 293 21.03 8.46 -6.74
C ALA A 293 21.22 9.70 -7.63
N HIS A 294 21.17 10.89 -7.03
CA HIS A 294 21.12 12.14 -7.78
C HIS A 294 21.92 13.26 -7.11
N ARG A 295 22.72 13.97 -7.92
CA ARG A 295 23.62 15.04 -7.47
C ARG A 295 22.96 16.15 -6.65
N ARG A 296 21.65 16.37 -6.85
CA ARG A 296 20.86 17.38 -6.11
C ARG A 296 20.92 17.17 -4.59
N TYR A 297 20.95 15.91 -4.15
CA TYR A 297 20.87 15.57 -2.72
C TYR A 297 22.25 15.43 -2.08
N VAL A 298 23.25 14.97 -2.86
CA VAL A 298 24.54 14.50 -2.30
C VAL A 298 25.78 15.16 -2.94
N GLY A 299 25.58 16.06 -3.91
CA GLY A 299 26.66 16.65 -4.71
C GLY A 299 27.40 15.64 -5.58
N ASP A 300 28.38 16.11 -6.37
CA ASP A 300 29.09 15.25 -7.32
C ASP A 300 29.94 14.18 -6.62
N LYS A 301 30.62 14.54 -5.52
CA LYS A 301 31.47 13.61 -4.78
C LYS A 301 30.66 12.54 -4.04
N GLY A 302 29.51 12.91 -3.45
CA GLY A 302 28.61 11.96 -2.81
C GLY A 302 27.96 11.02 -3.83
N LEU A 303 27.54 11.56 -4.98
CA LEU A 303 27.02 10.76 -6.08
C LEU A 303 28.06 9.75 -6.60
N ALA A 304 29.31 10.16 -6.77
CA ALA A 304 30.39 9.26 -7.20
C ALA A 304 30.61 8.13 -6.17
N SER A 305 30.60 8.44 -4.87
CA SER A 305 30.73 7.43 -3.81
C SER A 305 29.56 6.44 -3.84
N PHE A 306 28.33 6.95 -3.95
CA PHE A 306 27.13 6.10 -3.95
C PHE A 306 27.05 5.22 -5.19
N ASN A 307 27.27 5.80 -6.38
CA ASN A 307 27.31 5.04 -7.64
C ASN A 307 28.43 3.99 -7.63
N GLY A 308 29.58 4.30 -7.01
CA GLY A 308 30.66 3.35 -6.81
C GLY A 308 30.22 2.13 -5.98
N TRP A 309 29.51 2.37 -4.87
CA TRP A 309 28.94 1.30 -4.05
C TRP A 309 27.85 0.49 -4.77
N ILE A 310 26.93 1.15 -5.49
CA ILE A 310 25.88 0.48 -6.28
C ILE A 310 26.54 -0.45 -7.30
N ARG A 311 27.50 0.10 -8.06
CA ARG A 311 28.21 -0.64 -9.10
C ARG A 311 28.97 -1.83 -8.56
N GLN A 312 29.64 -1.68 -7.42
CA GLN A 312 30.33 -2.78 -6.76
C GLN A 312 29.34 -3.84 -6.28
N SER A 313 28.21 -3.43 -5.71
CA SER A 313 27.19 -4.37 -5.21
C SER A 313 26.57 -5.20 -6.33
N VAL A 314 26.30 -4.60 -7.49
CA VAL A 314 25.85 -5.33 -8.69
C VAL A 314 26.93 -6.28 -9.20
N ARG A 315 28.18 -5.82 -9.31
CA ARG A 315 29.31 -6.64 -9.76
C ARG A 315 29.51 -7.88 -8.89
N ASP A 316 29.41 -7.72 -7.58
CA ASP A 316 29.65 -8.80 -6.62
C ASP A 316 28.42 -9.70 -6.42
N ASN A 317 27.33 -9.45 -7.15
CA ASN A 317 26.03 -10.11 -6.96
C ASN A 317 25.59 -10.08 -5.49
N LYS A 318 25.71 -8.91 -4.86
CA LYS A 318 25.43 -8.73 -3.43
C LYS A 318 23.95 -9.03 -3.14
N PRO A 319 23.65 -9.87 -2.13
CA PRO A 319 22.26 -10.15 -1.73
C PRO A 319 21.51 -8.87 -1.35
N LEU A 320 20.22 -8.83 -1.71
CA LEU A 320 19.38 -7.65 -1.50
C LEU A 320 19.24 -7.30 -0.01
N ASP A 321 19.13 -8.29 0.87
CA ASP A 321 19.05 -8.09 2.32
C ASP A 321 20.32 -7.44 2.89
N VAL A 322 21.49 -7.77 2.32
CA VAL A 322 22.76 -7.11 2.67
C VAL A 322 22.79 -5.68 2.16
N MET A 323 22.39 -5.43 0.90
CA MET A 323 22.26 -4.07 0.37
C MET A 323 21.31 -3.21 1.22
N THR A 324 20.14 -3.74 1.57
CA THR A 324 19.15 -3.05 2.40
C THR A 324 19.71 -2.76 3.78
N ARG A 325 20.36 -3.73 4.43
CA ARG A 325 21.01 -3.51 5.73
C ARG A 325 22.05 -2.40 5.65
N GLU A 326 22.94 -2.46 4.67
CA GLU A 326 23.98 -1.44 4.48
C GLU A 326 23.38 -0.03 4.29
N LEU A 327 22.31 0.11 3.48
CA LEU A 327 21.61 1.38 3.28
C LEU A 327 20.96 1.92 4.57
N LEU A 328 20.31 1.05 5.35
CA LEU A 328 19.57 1.45 6.55
C LEU A 328 20.47 1.71 7.76
N THR A 329 21.62 1.05 7.85
CA THR A 329 22.54 1.18 8.99
C THR A 329 23.79 2.00 8.69
N ALA A 330 23.89 2.58 7.50
CA ALA A 330 25.05 3.37 7.10
C ALA A 330 25.29 4.54 8.05
N GLN A 331 26.55 4.75 8.42
CA GLN A 331 26.99 5.91 9.22
C GLN A 331 28.31 6.45 8.69
N GLY A 332 28.64 7.67 9.09
CA GLY A 332 29.93 8.30 8.81
C GLY A 332 29.92 9.19 7.56
N ASN A 333 31.03 9.20 6.83
CA ASN A 333 31.28 10.19 5.80
C ASN A 333 30.72 9.75 4.43
N LEU A 334 29.78 10.53 3.91
CA LEU A 334 29.14 10.39 2.59
C LEU A 334 30.13 10.18 1.43
N PHE A 335 31.32 10.76 1.49
CA PHE A 335 32.28 10.70 0.39
C PHE A 335 33.14 9.44 0.38
N THR A 336 33.13 8.66 1.45
CA THR A 336 33.91 7.42 1.59
C THR A 336 33.02 6.21 1.87
N ASN A 337 31.78 6.43 2.31
CA ASN A 337 30.79 5.40 2.57
C ASN A 337 29.51 5.69 1.76
N GLY A 338 29.46 5.20 0.52
CA GLY A 338 28.39 5.47 -0.44
C GLY A 338 26.95 5.29 0.08
N PRO A 339 26.62 4.20 0.81
CA PRO A 339 25.30 3.97 1.40
C PRO A 339 24.74 5.12 2.26
N VAL A 340 25.61 5.94 2.87
CA VAL A 340 25.19 7.13 3.65
C VAL A 340 24.38 8.11 2.80
N ALA A 341 24.55 8.10 1.47
CA ALA A 341 23.78 8.91 0.52
C ALA A 341 22.27 8.70 0.63
N TYR A 342 21.82 7.48 0.98
CA TYR A 342 20.40 7.13 1.01
C TYR A 342 19.60 7.97 2.00
N TYR A 343 20.20 8.31 3.14
CA TYR A 343 19.60 9.19 4.16
C TYR A 343 19.21 10.56 3.59
N PHE A 344 20.07 11.18 2.77
CA PHE A 344 19.83 12.51 2.21
C PHE A 344 18.84 12.54 1.05
N ILE A 345 18.48 11.38 0.51
CA ILE A 345 17.61 11.26 -0.67
C ILE A 345 16.15 11.03 -0.28
N ASP A 346 15.92 10.43 0.90
CA ASP A 346 14.60 10.09 1.41
C ASP A 346 14.07 11.08 2.48
N GLU A 347 14.87 12.06 2.90
CA GLU A 347 14.44 13.27 3.63
C GLU A 347 13.98 14.40 2.70
#